data_AF-X1E2S1-F1
#
_entry.id   AF-X1E2S1-F1
#
_cell.length_a   1.000
_cell.length_b   1.000
_cell.length_c   1.000
_cell.angle_alpha   90.00
_cell.angle_beta   90.00
_cell.angle_gamma   90.00
#
_symmetry.space_group_name_H-M   'P 1'
#
loop_
_entity.id
_entity.type
_entity.pdbx_description
1 polymer ?
#
loop_
_entity_poly.entity_id
_entity_poly.type
_entity_poly.pdbx_seq_one_letter_code
_entity_poly.pdbx_strand_id
1 'polypeptide(L)'
;MEQPVAVRETYRAHVYKHKISLDESSLPLEIIKKAKKIFVIACGTSLFAGFVAKGVIEKFAKITVDVVTASEFRYMNPIIPDPSIIIAISQSGETLDTIVGINGSGMHTHISLYKNSKNIFFDPDDKYKLSVEAKRFIAGLLKHAPEITILTNQWVNSYKRLTPGYEAPVYLSWALRNRSDLIRIPVYRYG
;
A
#
# COMPACT_ATOMS: atom_id res chain seq x y z
N MET A 1 -5.66 15.80 15.58
CA MET A 1 -7.07 15.38 15.53
C MET A 1 -7.21 14.24 16.53
N GLU A 2 -7.97 14.41 17.61
CA GLU A 2 -8.13 13.32 18.59
C GLU A 2 -8.91 12.15 17.97
N GLN A 3 -8.46 10.92 18.20
CA GLN A 3 -9.03 9.71 17.62
C GLN A 3 -10.57 9.59 17.78
N PRO A 4 -11.18 9.96 18.92
CA PRO A 4 -12.64 9.82 19.10
C PRO A 4 -13.47 10.70 18.16
N VAL A 5 -13.00 11.91 17.87
CA VAL A 5 -13.70 12.86 17.00
C VAL A 5 -13.64 12.38 15.54
N ALA A 6 -12.47 11.92 15.09
CA ALA A 6 -12.29 11.38 13.74
C ALA A 6 -13.20 10.17 13.46
N VAL A 7 -13.33 9.27 14.44
CA VAL A 7 -14.21 8.10 14.35
C VAL A 7 -15.67 8.54 14.26
N ARG A 8 -16.12 9.46 15.13
CA ARG A 8 -17.51 9.93 15.15
C ARG A 8 -17.92 10.60 13.83
N GLU A 9 -17.08 11.49 13.31
CA GLU A 9 -17.41 12.19 12.05
C GLU A 9 -17.42 11.23 10.85
N THR A 10 -16.60 10.17 10.86
CA THR A 10 -16.62 9.12 9.81
C THR A 10 -17.96 8.36 9.78
N TYR A 11 -18.51 8.02 10.94
CA TYR A 11 -19.81 7.31 11.02
C TYR A 11 -21.01 8.21 10.76
N ARG A 12 -20.89 9.52 11.01
CA ARG A 12 -22.01 10.46 10.97
C ARG A 12 -22.74 10.50 9.62
N ALA A 13 -22.02 10.27 8.52
CA ALA A 13 -22.60 10.23 7.18
C ALA A 13 -23.53 9.02 6.94
N HIS A 14 -23.36 7.94 7.70
CA HIS A 14 -24.06 6.66 7.46
C HIS A 14 -24.94 6.22 8.64
N VAL A 15 -25.02 7.00 9.72
CA VAL A 15 -25.86 6.71 10.90
C VAL A 15 -26.89 7.83 11.08
N TYR A 16 -28.14 7.54 10.75
CA TYR A 16 -29.27 8.45 10.92
C TYR A 16 -30.26 7.88 11.95
N LYS A 17 -30.57 8.64 13.01
CA LYS A 17 -31.50 8.23 14.09
C LYS A 17 -31.20 6.83 14.66
N HIS A 18 -29.93 6.54 14.95
CA HIS A 18 -29.45 5.23 15.44
C HIS A 18 -29.67 4.04 14.48
N LYS A 19 -29.98 4.32 13.20
CA LYS A 19 -30.03 3.32 12.14
C LYS A 19 -28.91 3.58 11.15
N ILE A 20 -28.25 2.52 10.73
CA ILE A 20 -27.28 2.58 9.64
C ILE A 20 -28.08 2.70 8.33
N SER A 21 -27.87 3.76 7.57
CA SER A 21 -28.40 3.93 6.21
C SER A 21 -27.29 3.65 5.21
N LEU A 22 -27.53 2.66 4.33
CA LEU A 22 -26.64 2.22 3.26
C LEU A 22 -27.38 2.38 1.92
N ASP A 23 -27.90 3.58 1.66
CA ASP A 23 -28.87 3.79 0.58
C ASP A 23 -28.27 3.90 -0.83
N GLU A 24 -26.94 3.90 -1.00
CA GLU A 24 -26.34 4.22 -2.31
C GLU A 24 -25.84 3.02 -3.15
N SER A 25 -25.78 1.78 -2.63
CA SER A 25 -25.43 0.59 -3.45
C SER A 25 -25.54 -0.75 -2.69
N SER A 26 -26.68 -1.02 -2.05
CA SER A 26 -26.83 -2.30 -1.36
C SER A 26 -26.92 -3.48 -2.35
N LEU A 27 -25.92 -4.36 -2.31
CA LEU A 27 -26.00 -5.68 -2.96
C LEU A 27 -27.27 -6.39 -2.48
N PRO A 28 -28.13 -6.90 -3.39
CA PRO A 28 -29.34 -7.61 -3.01
C PRO A 28 -29.04 -8.74 -2.02
N LEU A 29 -29.78 -8.76 -0.90
CA LEU A 29 -29.64 -9.78 0.16
C LEU A 29 -29.72 -11.21 -0.38
N GLU A 30 -30.47 -11.43 -1.46
CA GLU A 30 -30.53 -12.74 -2.12
C GLU A 30 -29.20 -13.20 -2.71
N ILE A 31 -28.41 -12.29 -3.28
CA ILE A 31 -27.08 -12.59 -3.83
C ILE A 31 -26.14 -12.91 -2.68
N ILE A 32 -26.20 -12.13 -1.59
CA ILE A 32 -25.39 -12.37 -0.39
C ILE A 32 -25.69 -13.74 0.22
N LYS A 33 -26.97 -14.11 0.34
CA LYS A 33 -27.37 -15.40 0.92
C LYS A 33 -26.98 -16.61 0.06
N LYS A 34 -26.91 -16.44 -1.27
CA LYS A 34 -26.53 -17.53 -2.19
C LYS A 34 -25.00 -17.66 -2.35
N ALA A 35 -24.24 -16.63 -1.98
CA ALA A 35 -22.80 -16.60 -2.16
C ALA A 35 -22.12 -17.76 -1.42
N LYS A 36 -21.43 -18.61 -2.16
CA LYS A 36 -20.63 -19.71 -1.61
C LYS A 36 -19.32 -19.22 -1.01
N LYS A 37 -18.81 -18.10 -1.53
CA LYS A 37 -17.54 -17.51 -1.12
C LYS A 37 -17.51 -16.01 -1.36
N ILE A 38 -16.76 -15.30 -0.53
CA ILE A 38 -16.46 -13.88 -0.71
C ILE A 38 -14.95 -13.73 -0.91
N PHE A 39 -14.54 -12.97 -1.91
CA PHE A 39 -13.15 -12.56 -2.10
C PHE A 39 -13.03 -11.07 -1.77
N VAL A 40 -12.19 -10.73 -0.79
CA VAL A 40 -11.82 -9.35 -0.47
C VAL A 40 -10.46 -9.06 -1.09
N ILE A 41 -10.44 -8.19 -2.08
CA ILE A 41 -9.24 -7.79 -2.81
C ILE A 41 -8.80 -6.42 -2.31
N ALA A 42 -7.60 -6.33 -1.75
CA ALA A 42 -7.11 -5.10 -1.13
C ALA A 42 -5.58 -4.93 -1.31
N CYS A 43 -5.05 -3.73 -1.12
CA CYS A 43 -3.61 -3.44 -1.25
C CYS A 43 -3.07 -2.67 -0.05
N GLY A 44 -1.78 -2.85 0.28
CA GLY A 44 -1.10 -2.07 1.33
C GLY A 44 -1.83 -2.10 2.67
N THR A 45 -2.11 -0.92 3.25
CA THR A 45 -2.80 -0.80 4.54
C THR A 45 -4.26 -1.29 4.48
N SER A 46 -4.91 -1.18 3.33
CA SER A 46 -6.30 -1.66 3.16
C SER A 46 -6.41 -3.19 3.27
N LEU A 47 -5.30 -3.93 3.13
CA LEU A 47 -5.27 -5.37 3.37
C LEU A 47 -5.63 -5.72 4.82
N PHE A 48 -5.19 -4.91 5.79
CA PHE A 48 -5.56 -5.09 7.20
C PHE A 48 -7.05 -4.87 7.44
N ALA A 49 -7.64 -3.88 6.76
CA ALA A 49 -9.09 -3.69 6.78
C ALA A 49 -9.81 -4.92 6.18
N GLY A 50 -9.26 -5.53 5.13
CA GLY A 50 -9.74 -6.79 4.58
C GLY A 50 -9.72 -7.94 5.57
N PHE A 51 -8.65 -8.12 6.35
CA PHE A 51 -8.58 -9.15 7.40
C PHE A 51 -9.60 -8.91 8.52
N VAL A 52 -9.84 -7.67 8.93
CA VAL A 52 -10.89 -7.33 9.89
C VAL A 52 -12.27 -7.65 9.29
N ALA A 53 -12.52 -7.27 8.04
CA ALA A 53 -13.76 -7.55 7.33
C ALA A 53 -14.03 -9.06 7.23
N LYS A 54 -13.00 -9.87 6.94
CA LYS A 54 -13.08 -11.33 6.97
C LYS A 54 -13.60 -11.83 8.31
N GLY A 55 -12.99 -11.42 9.42
CA GLY A 55 -13.40 -11.85 10.76
C GLY A 55 -14.85 -11.50 11.08
N VAL A 56 -15.30 -10.30 10.70
CA VAL A 56 -16.70 -9.85 10.90
C VAL A 56 -17.66 -10.64 10.01
N ILE A 57 -17.39 -10.73 8.70
CA ILE A 57 -18.26 -11.37 7.73
C ILE A 57 -18.38 -12.88 8.01
N GLU A 58 -17.28 -13.60 8.23
CA GLU A 58 -17.32 -15.03 8.54
C GLU A 58 -18.08 -15.30 9.85
N LYS A 59 -17.94 -14.41 10.84
CA LYS A 59 -18.65 -14.54 12.12
C LYS A 59 -20.16 -14.42 11.95
N PHE A 60 -20.63 -13.40 11.23
CA PHE A 60 -22.05 -13.04 11.15
C PHE A 60 -22.78 -13.65 9.95
N ALA A 61 -22.16 -13.65 8.77
CA ALA A 61 -22.77 -14.15 7.53
C ALA A 61 -22.54 -15.66 7.30
N LYS A 62 -21.58 -16.27 8.01
CA LYS A 62 -21.20 -17.69 7.86
C LYS A 62 -20.78 -18.08 6.43
N ILE A 63 -20.26 -17.12 5.67
CA ILE A 63 -19.72 -17.32 4.32
C ILE A 63 -18.20 -17.22 4.42
N THR A 64 -17.46 -18.16 3.81
CA THR A 64 -15.99 -18.13 3.79
C THR A 64 -15.49 -16.90 3.05
N VAL A 65 -14.50 -16.21 3.62
CA VAL A 65 -13.90 -15.02 3.04
C VAL A 65 -12.42 -15.26 2.77
N ASP A 66 -11.98 -15.08 1.53
CA ASP A 66 -10.56 -15.02 1.19
C ASP A 66 -10.14 -13.56 1.06
N VAL A 67 -9.12 -13.16 1.82
CA VAL A 67 -8.50 -11.84 1.68
C VAL A 67 -7.25 -12.02 0.84
N VAL A 68 -7.20 -11.33 -0.29
CA VAL A 68 -6.14 -11.47 -1.28
C VAL A 68 -5.56 -10.10 -1.59
N THR A 69 -4.23 -10.03 -1.63
CA THR A 69 -3.54 -8.85 -2.13
C THR A 69 -3.91 -8.63 -3.60
N ALA A 70 -4.36 -7.42 -3.94
CA ALA A 70 -4.82 -7.04 -5.27
C ALA A 70 -3.79 -7.36 -6.37
N SER A 71 -2.50 -7.14 -6.05
CA SER A 71 -1.36 -7.46 -6.91
C SER A 71 -1.30 -8.93 -7.32
N GLU A 72 -1.74 -9.85 -6.47
CA GLU A 72 -1.64 -11.29 -6.70
C GLU A 72 -2.90 -11.88 -7.30
N PHE A 73 -4.08 -11.29 -7.03
CA PHE A 73 -5.38 -11.85 -7.41
C PHE A 73 -5.47 -12.19 -8.91
N ARG A 74 -4.93 -11.33 -9.78
CA ARG A 74 -4.90 -11.56 -11.24
C ARG A 74 -4.05 -12.78 -11.64
N TYR A 75 -3.05 -13.17 -10.86
CA TYR A 75 -2.12 -14.25 -11.20
C TYR A 75 -2.42 -15.58 -10.54
N MET A 76 -3.25 -15.59 -9.48
CA MET A 76 -3.56 -16.84 -8.77
C MET A 76 -4.46 -17.79 -9.56
N ASN A 77 -5.06 -17.34 -10.68
CA ASN A 77 -6.10 -18.07 -11.41
C ASN A 77 -7.08 -18.78 -10.46
N PRO A 78 -7.72 -18.05 -9.53
CA PRO A 78 -8.44 -18.67 -8.43
C PRO A 78 -9.67 -19.42 -8.94
N ILE A 79 -9.97 -20.56 -8.34
CA ILE A 79 -11.26 -21.23 -8.53
C ILE A 79 -12.31 -20.38 -7.81
N ILE A 80 -13.19 -19.74 -8.58
CA ILE A 80 -14.27 -18.88 -8.09
C ILE A 80 -15.58 -19.68 -8.17
N PRO A 81 -16.10 -20.22 -7.06
CA PRO A 81 -17.35 -20.98 -7.08
C PRO A 81 -18.53 -20.05 -7.42
N ASP A 82 -19.41 -20.46 -8.31
CA ASP A 82 -20.62 -19.68 -8.61
C ASP A 82 -21.77 -20.04 -7.65
N PRO A 83 -22.44 -19.06 -7.00
CA PRO A 83 -22.14 -17.62 -7.01
C PRO A 83 -21.09 -17.22 -5.96
N SER A 84 -20.21 -16.28 -6.31
CA SER A 84 -19.25 -15.64 -5.40
C SER A 84 -19.40 -14.13 -5.43
N ILE A 85 -19.03 -13.47 -4.34
CA ILE A 85 -18.99 -12.01 -4.26
C ILE A 85 -17.53 -11.57 -4.23
N ILE A 86 -17.20 -10.55 -5.02
CA ILE A 86 -15.88 -9.92 -5.02
C ILE A 86 -16.03 -8.50 -4.46
N ILE A 87 -15.32 -8.22 -3.38
CA ILE A 87 -15.23 -6.91 -2.73
C ILE A 87 -13.83 -6.36 -2.99
N ALA A 88 -13.71 -5.35 -3.84
CA ALA A 88 -12.45 -4.65 -4.04
C ALA A 88 -12.39 -3.41 -3.14
N ILE A 89 -11.43 -3.37 -2.21
CA ILE A 89 -11.16 -2.21 -1.36
C ILE A 89 -10.07 -1.40 -2.03
N SER A 90 -10.40 -0.19 -2.48
CA SER A 90 -9.43 0.77 -3.05
C SER A 90 -9.23 1.93 -2.10
N GLN A 91 -8.00 2.13 -1.65
CA GLN A 91 -7.57 3.34 -0.97
C GLN A 91 -6.60 4.07 -1.90
N SER A 92 -6.78 5.38 -2.07
CA SER A 92 -5.90 6.28 -2.85
C SER A 92 -5.68 5.96 -4.35
N GLY A 93 -6.34 4.93 -4.90
CA GLY A 93 -6.14 4.46 -6.28
C GLY A 93 -5.27 3.20 -6.40
N GLU A 94 -4.68 2.71 -5.30
CA GLU A 94 -3.74 1.58 -5.26
C GLU A 94 -4.32 0.26 -5.79
N THR A 95 -5.65 0.11 -5.80
CA THR A 95 -6.33 -1.09 -6.31
C THR A 95 -6.64 -0.99 -7.80
N LEU A 96 -6.71 0.22 -8.39
CA LEU A 96 -6.79 0.42 -9.86
C LEU A 96 -5.52 -0.05 -10.58
N ASP A 97 -4.38 -0.04 -9.88
CA ASP A 97 -3.08 -0.54 -10.35
C ASP A 97 -3.09 -2.03 -10.71
N THR A 98 -4.17 -2.74 -10.35
CA THR A 98 -4.43 -4.10 -10.84
C THR A 98 -4.82 -4.14 -12.32
N ILE A 99 -5.05 -3.02 -13.01
CA ILE A 99 -5.39 -2.96 -14.44
C ILE A 99 -4.12 -2.67 -15.26
N VAL A 100 -3.87 -3.47 -16.32
CA VAL A 100 -2.72 -3.24 -17.22
C VAL A 100 -2.82 -1.84 -17.82
N GLY A 101 -1.75 -1.05 -17.73
CA GLY A 101 -1.67 0.30 -18.31
C GLY A 101 -1.83 1.45 -17.31
N ILE A 102 -2.02 1.16 -16.02
CA ILE A 102 -2.03 2.14 -14.94
C ILE A 102 -0.70 2.04 -14.16
N ASN A 103 -0.20 3.15 -13.61
CA ASN A 103 1.02 3.15 -12.77
C ASN A 103 0.84 2.21 -11.58
N GLY A 104 1.89 1.47 -11.22
CA GLY A 104 1.83 0.53 -10.08
C GLY A 104 2.13 1.18 -8.73
N SER A 105 1.45 0.71 -7.66
CA SER A 105 1.70 1.16 -6.29
C SER A 105 3.09 0.74 -5.79
N GLY A 106 3.76 1.67 -5.12
CA GLY A 106 5.04 1.44 -4.45
C GLY A 106 5.11 2.18 -3.12
N MET A 107 5.91 1.66 -2.21
CA MET A 107 6.15 2.27 -0.90
C MET A 107 7.52 2.93 -0.89
N HIS A 108 7.57 4.26 -0.84
CA HIS A 108 8.82 4.99 -0.60
C HIS A 108 9.06 5.10 0.90
N THR A 109 10.19 4.58 1.37
CA THR A 109 10.58 4.66 2.78
C THR A 109 11.62 5.76 2.97
N HIS A 110 11.27 6.77 3.77
CA HIS A 110 12.19 7.84 4.16
C HIS A 110 12.96 7.40 5.42
N ILE A 111 14.29 7.45 5.38
CA ILE A 111 15.18 7.01 6.47
C ILE A 111 16.09 8.17 6.89
N SER A 112 16.20 8.39 8.19
CA SER A 112 17.14 9.33 8.80
C SER A 112 17.72 8.75 10.08
N LEU A 113 18.98 9.07 10.38
CA LEU A 113 19.66 8.57 11.57
C LEU A 113 19.97 9.72 12.53
N TYR A 114 19.63 9.53 13.80
CA TYR A 114 19.84 10.52 14.85
C TYR A 114 20.80 9.99 15.91
N LYS A 115 21.69 10.85 16.40
CA LYS A 115 22.55 10.61 17.56
C LYS A 115 22.51 11.83 18.45
N ASN A 116 22.23 11.65 19.74
CA ASN A 116 22.11 12.75 20.72
C ASN A 116 21.18 13.87 20.22
N SER A 117 20.01 13.50 19.70
CA SER A 117 19.00 14.41 19.11
C SER A 117 19.46 15.21 17.88
N LYS A 118 20.65 14.95 17.35
CA LYS A 118 21.15 15.53 16.10
C LYS A 118 20.97 14.55 14.96
N ASN A 119 20.39 15.00 13.84
CA ASN A 119 20.38 14.23 12.60
C ASN A 119 21.81 14.12 12.07
N ILE A 120 22.37 12.91 12.08
CA ILE A 120 23.75 12.66 11.64
C ILE A 120 23.85 12.44 10.14
N PHE A 121 22.74 12.42 9.40
CA PHE A 121 22.76 12.42 7.94
C PHE A 121 22.90 13.82 7.34
N PHE A 122 22.71 14.87 8.14
CA PHE A 122 22.76 16.25 7.68
C PHE A 122 24.16 16.85 7.88
N ASP A 123 24.67 17.48 6.83
CA ASP A 123 25.92 18.26 6.86
C ASP A 123 25.67 19.60 6.15
N PRO A 124 25.71 20.74 6.86
CA PRO A 124 25.45 22.03 6.25
C PRO A 124 26.52 22.46 5.23
N ASP A 125 27.73 21.89 5.27
CA ASP A 125 28.86 22.31 4.44
C ASP A 125 28.96 21.47 3.15
N ASP A 126 28.31 20.31 3.10
CA ASP A 126 28.24 19.48 1.91
C ASP A 126 27.33 20.08 0.82
N LYS A 127 27.71 19.90 -0.45
CA LYS A 127 26.94 20.35 -1.63
C LYS A 127 25.50 19.82 -1.63
N TYR A 128 25.29 18.59 -1.16
CA TYR A 128 23.99 17.92 -1.15
C TYR A 128 23.33 17.94 0.24
N LYS A 129 23.95 18.65 1.18
CA LYS A 129 23.57 18.65 2.60
C LYS A 129 23.62 17.26 3.25
N LEU A 130 24.48 16.38 2.74
CA LEU A 130 24.64 15.01 3.21
C LEU A 130 25.99 14.80 3.89
N SER A 131 25.96 14.28 5.11
CA SER A 131 27.16 13.88 5.83
C SER A 131 27.88 12.69 5.19
N VAL A 132 29.10 12.45 5.65
CA VAL A 132 29.86 11.25 5.28
C VAL A 132 29.13 9.98 5.70
N GLU A 133 28.48 9.99 6.87
CA GLU A 133 27.66 8.89 7.38
C GLU A 133 26.48 8.59 6.47
N ALA A 134 25.77 9.62 5.98
CA ALA A 134 24.68 9.43 5.03
C ALA A 134 25.17 8.79 3.72
N LYS A 135 26.29 9.29 3.19
CA LYS A 135 26.87 8.75 1.95
C LYS A 135 27.31 7.29 2.10
N ARG A 136 27.90 6.93 3.25
CA ARG A 136 28.25 5.53 3.57
C ARG A 136 27.01 4.65 3.71
N PHE A 137 25.96 5.16 4.34
CA PHE A 137 24.69 4.46 4.48
C PHE A 137 24.05 4.19 3.10
N ILE A 138 23.98 5.21 2.24
CA ILE A 138 23.50 5.09 0.85
C ILE A 138 24.34 4.06 0.08
N ALA A 139 25.67 4.11 0.20
CA ALA A 139 26.55 3.14 -0.46
C ALA A 139 26.26 1.69 0.00
N GLY A 140 25.98 1.49 1.29
CA GLY A 140 25.55 0.20 1.82
C GLY A 140 24.21 -0.27 1.22
N LEU A 141 23.22 0.62 1.15
CA LEU A 141 21.92 0.31 0.53
C LEU A 141 22.06 -0.07 -0.94
N LEU A 142 22.86 0.67 -1.71
CA LEU A 142 23.10 0.38 -3.13
C LEU A 142 23.86 -0.95 -3.30
N LYS A 143 24.86 -1.22 -2.46
CA LYS A 143 25.64 -2.46 -2.48
C LYS A 143 24.78 -3.70 -2.23
N HIS A 144 23.82 -3.59 -1.31
CA HIS A 144 22.95 -4.69 -0.90
C HIS A 144 21.54 -4.62 -1.51
N ALA A 145 21.36 -3.81 -2.55
CA ALA A 145 20.06 -3.63 -3.18
C ALA A 145 19.43 -4.93 -3.68
N PRO A 146 20.17 -5.90 -4.27
CA PRO A 146 19.59 -7.18 -4.66
C PRO A 146 19.00 -7.96 -3.49
N GLU A 147 19.72 -8.09 -2.37
CA GLU A 147 19.29 -8.82 -1.19
C GLU A 147 18.14 -8.11 -0.47
N ILE A 148 18.20 -6.78 -0.38
CA ILE A 148 17.11 -5.96 0.17
C ILE A 148 15.85 -6.14 -0.68
N THR A 149 15.97 -6.14 -2.01
CA THR A 149 14.83 -6.31 -2.94
C THR A 149 14.10 -7.62 -2.69
N ILE A 150 14.80 -8.72 -2.37
CA ILE A 150 14.14 -9.99 -2.03
C ILE A 150 13.19 -9.83 -0.83
N LEU A 151 13.59 -9.01 0.14
CA LEU A 151 12.79 -8.77 1.36
C LEU A 151 11.71 -7.69 1.15
N THR A 152 11.96 -6.68 0.34
CA THR A 152 11.04 -5.55 0.16
C THR A 152 10.06 -5.74 -1.01
N ASN A 153 10.36 -6.65 -1.93
CA ASN A 153 9.62 -6.91 -3.17
C ASN A 153 9.35 -8.42 -3.29
N GLN A 154 8.66 -8.97 -2.28
CA GLN A 154 8.53 -10.41 -2.03
C GLN A 154 7.69 -11.16 -3.08
N TRP A 155 6.90 -10.45 -3.88
CA TRP A 155 5.91 -11.06 -4.76
C TRP A 155 6.35 -11.01 -6.22
N VAL A 156 5.90 -11.99 -7.01
CA VAL A 156 6.15 -12.02 -8.47
C VAL A 156 5.63 -10.74 -9.12
N ASN A 157 4.50 -10.19 -8.66
CA ASN A 157 3.99 -8.93 -9.20
C ASN A 157 4.86 -7.72 -8.86
N SER A 158 5.62 -7.74 -7.76
CA SER A 158 6.55 -6.65 -7.42
C SER A 158 7.58 -6.42 -8.53
N TYR A 159 8.05 -7.48 -9.18
CA TYR A 159 9.03 -7.39 -10.28
C TYR A 159 8.43 -6.90 -11.59
N LYS A 160 7.11 -7.03 -11.79
CA LYS A 160 6.42 -6.46 -12.95
C LYS A 160 6.34 -4.94 -12.89
N ARG A 161 6.28 -4.38 -11.68
CA ARG A 161 6.39 -2.94 -11.44
C ARG A 161 7.82 -2.43 -11.67
N LEU A 162 8.85 -3.23 -11.40
CA LEU A 162 10.26 -2.86 -11.58
C LEU A 162 10.67 -2.91 -13.07
N THR A 163 9.91 -2.25 -13.92
CA THR A 163 10.16 -2.13 -15.35
C THR A 163 10.38 -0.66 -15.73
N PRO A 164 11.30 -0.36 -16.67
CA PRO A 164 11.49 1.01 -17.14
C PRO A 164 10.20 1.61 -17.71
N GLY A 165 9.95 2.90 -17.45
CA GLY A 165 8.84 3.65 -18.07
C GLY A 165 7.63 3.97 -17.17
N TYR A 166 7.52 3.36 -15.97
CA TYR A 166 6.36 3.54 -15.07
C TYR A 166 6.72 4.21 -13.73
N GLU A 167 7.60 5.22 -13.74
CA GLU A 167 8.14 5.88 -12.53
C GLU A 167 8.76 4.91 -11.50
N ALA A 168 9.16 3.71 -11.94
CA ALA A 168 9.75 2.71 -11.07
C ALA A 168 11.26 2.99 -10.85
N PRO A 169 11.75 2.80 -9.62
CA PRO A 169 13.17 2.96 -9.29
C PRO A 169 13.98 1.74 -9.78
N VAL A 170 14.39 1.76 -11.06
CA VAL A 170 15.10 0.64 -11.70
C VAL A 170 16.62 0.85 -11.79
N TYR A 171 17.10 2.07 -11.54
CA TYR A 171 18.53 2.37 -11.58
C TYR A 171 19.16 2.28 -10.20
N LEU A 172 20.21 1.46 -10.07
CA LEU A 172 21.03 1.33 -8.86
C LEU A 172 21.94 2.55 -8.65
N SER A 173 21.31 3.68 -8.38
CA SER A 173 21.96 4.97 -8.20
C SER A 173 21.13 5.85 -7.26
N TRP A 174 21.67 7.02 -6.93
CA TRP A 174 20.98 8.01 -6.12
C TRP A 174 20.99 9.38 -6.78
N ALA A 175 19.90 10.13 -6.62
CA ALA A 175 19.78 11.48 -7.15
C ALA A 175 18.88 12.38 -6.30
N LEU A 176 18.95 13.69 -6.54
CA LEU A 176 18.07 14.68 -5.89
C LEU A 176 16.67 14.74 -6.51
N ARG A 177 16.57 14.56 -7.84
CA ARG A 177 15.34 14.86 -8.60
C ARG A 177 14.84 13.71 -9.47
N ASN A 178 15.73 12.88 -10.00
CA ASN A 178 15.34 11.80 -10.89
C ASN A 178 14.54 10.74 -10.11
N ARG A 179 13.39 10.36 -10.66
CA ARG A 179 12.40 9.46 -10.04
C ARG A 179 12.67 7.99 -10.34
N SER A 180 13.57 7.71 -11.28
CA SER A 180 13.96 6.35 -11.65
C SER A 180 15.18 5.83 -10.89
N ASP A 181 15.82 6.68 -10.07
CA ASP A 181 16.88 6.28 -9.15
C ASP A 181 16.32 5.52 -7.95
N LEU A 182 17.05 4.48 -7.51
CA LEU A 182 16.68 3.69 -6.34
C LEU A 182 16.58 4.52 -5.08
N ILE A 183 17.49 5.48 -4.90
CA ILE A 183 17.54 6.32 -3.71
C ILE A 183 17.36 7.78 -4.12
N ARG A 184 16.31 8.42 -3.58
CA ARG A 184 16.09 9.84 -3.77
C ARG A 184 16.40 10.61 -2.49
N ILE A 185 17.20 11.66 -2.63
CA ILE A 185 17.51 12.57 -1.54
C ILE A 185 16.58 13.78 -1.63
N PRO A 186 15.67 13.99 -0.66
CA PRO A 186 14.80 15.15 -0.66
C PRO A 186 15.62 16.43 -0.62
N VAL A 187 15.31 17.37 -1.51
CA VAL A 187 15.99 18.67 -1.54
C VAL A 187 15.61 19.45 -0.28
N TYR A 188 16.62 19.86 0.50
CA TYR A 188 16.41 20.75 1.64
C TYR A 188 15.86 22.09 1.14
N ARG A 189 14.66 22.47 1.61
CA ARG A 189 14.08 23.80 1.36
C ARG A 189 14.30 24.63 2.61
N TYR A 190 14.88 25.82 2.44
CA TYR A 190 14.87 26.84 3.50
C TYR A 190 13.41 27.21 3.75
N GLY A 191 12.95 27.02 4.98
CA GLY A 191 11.66 27.48 5.48
C GLY A 191 11.79 28.84 6.14
#